data_AF-A0A5K0V8M8-F1
#
_entry.id   AF-A0A5K0V8M8-F1
#
_cell.length_a   1.000
_cell.length_b   1.000
_cell.length_c   1.000
_cell.angle_alpha   90.00
_cell.angle_beta   90.00
_cell.angle_gamma   90.00
#
_symmetry.space_group_name_H-M   'P 1'
#
loop_
_entity.id
_entity.type
_entity.pdbx_description
1 polymer ?
#
loop_
_entity_poly.entity_id
_entity_poly.type
_entity_poly.pdbx_seq_one_letter_code
_entity_poly.pdbx_strand_id
1 'polypeptide(L)' 'IFLHDPVSFVALVRPDLFTFKRGAVRVETQGVCVGHTLMDQGLK' A
#
# COMPACT_ATOMS: atom_id res chain seq x y z
N ILE A 1 4.30 -19.73 1.59
CA ILE A 1 5.18 -18.76 0.92
C ILE A 1 4.28 -17.80 0.15
N PHE A 2 4.38 -16.49 0.41
CA PHE A 2 3.63 -15.49 -0.34
C PHE A 2 4.52 -14.91 -1.44
N LEU A 3 4.00 -14.84 -2.66
CA LEU A 3 4.72 -14.35 -3.84
C LEU A 3 4.49 -12.85 -3.99
N HIS A 4 5.11 -12.05 -3.12
CA HIS A 4 4.93 -10.60 -3.09
C HIS A 4 5.27 -9.94 -4.44
N ASP A 5 6.47 -10.18 -4.97
CA ASP A 5 6.91 -9.52 -6.22
C ASP A 5 6.10 -9.95 -7.45
N PRO A 6 5.80 -11.26 -7.66
CA PRO A 6 4.90 -11.66 -8.74
C PRO A 6 3.51 -11.04 -8.62
N VAL A 7 2.92 -10.95 -7.42
CA VAL A 7 1.61 -10.32 -7.22
C VAL A 7 1.67 -8.82 -7.54
N SER A 8 2.74 -8.11 -7.15
CA SER A 8 2.96 -6.72 -7.55
C SER A 8 3.04 -6.54 -9.07
N PHE A 9 3.69 -7.47 -9.79
CA PHE A 9 3.71 -7.45 -11.25
C PHE A 9 2.32 -7.71 -11.85
N VAL A 10 1.54 -8.66 -11.30
CA VAL A 10 0.17 -8.92 -11.75
C VAL A 10 -0.73 -7.70 -11.54
N ALA A 11 -0.56 -6.94 -10.46
CA ALA A 11 -1.30 -5.68 -10.24
C ALA A 11 -1.04 -4.63 -11.34
N LEU A 12 0.14 -4.67 -11.99
CA LEU A 12 0.47 -3.82 -13.14
C LEU A 12 -0.18 -4.33 -14.44
N VAL A 13 -0.04 -5.62 -14.75
CA VAL A 13 -0.48 -6.18 -16.04
C VAL A 13 -1.97 -6.57 -16.10
N ARG A 14 -2.59 -6.84 -14.94
CA ARG A 14 -3.99 -7.24 -14.77
C ARG A 14 -4.63 -6.47 -13.61
N PRO A 15 -4.76 -5.13 -13.73
CA PRO A 15 -5.30 -4.28 -12.67
C PRO A 15 -6.78 -4.60 -12.35
N ASP A 16 -7.50 -5.25 -13.26
CA ASP A 16 -8.88 -5.71 -13.10
C ASP A 16 -9.06 -6.76 -11.99
N LEU A 17 -7.98 -7.43 -11.58
CA LEU A 17 -7.99 -8.39 -10.49
C LEU A 17 -7.87 -7.74 -9.10
N PHE A 18 -7.68 -6.42 -9.03
CA PHE A 18 -7.43 -5.69 -7.78
C PHE A 18 -8.39 -4.51 -7.62
N THR A 19 -8.71 -4.20 -6.37
CA THR A 19 -9.42 -2.97 -6.01
C THR A 19 -8.43 -1.99 -5.37
N PHE A 20 -8.36 -0.78 -5.90
CA PHE A 20 -7.49 0.28 -5.39
C PHE A 20 -8.30 1.28 -4.56
N LYS A 21 -7.77 1.67 -3.40
CA LYS A 21 -8.33 2.76 -2.58
C LYS A 21 -7.48 4.02 -2.77
N ARG A 22 -8.13 5.15 -3.00
CA ARG A 22 -7.47 6.47 -3.05
C ARG A 22 -7.38 7.06 -1.65
N GLY A 23 -6.24 7.63 -1.30
CA GLY A 23 -6.00 8.33 -0.05
C GLY A 23 -4.56 8.82 0.04
N ALA A 24 -4.31 9.81 0.89
CA ALA A 24 -2.95 10.30 1.12
C ALA A 24 -2.17 9.25 1.92
N VAL A 25 -1.00 8.84 1.42
CA VAL A 25 -0.11 7.91 2.10
C VAL A 25 1.11 8.67 2.62
N ARG A 26 1.47 8.43 3.88
CA ARG A 26 2.65 9.02 4.54
C ARG A 26 3.50 7.92 5.15
N VAL A 27 4.78 8.21 5.34
CA VAL A 27 5.74 7.29 5.95
C VAL A 27 6.32 7.95 7.18
N GLU A 28 6.33 7.20 8.28
CA GLU A 28 7.01 7.63 9.49
C GLU A 28 8.53 7.57 9.31
N THR A 29 9.21 8.67 9.59
CA THR A 29 10.67 8.80 9.38
C THR A 29 11.44 8.91 10.69
N GLN A 30 10.74 9.01 11.83
CA GLN A 30 11.34 9.16 13.15
C GLN A 30 10.64 8.29 14.21
N GLY A 31 11.32 8.11 15.36
CA GLY A 31 10.76 7.37 16.50
C GLY A 31 10.76 5.84 16.32
N VAL A 32 9.88 5.16 17.05
CA VAL A 32 9.83 3.69 17.10
C VAL A 32 9.13 3.05 15.90
N CYS A 33 8.34 3.84 15.17
CA CYS A 33 7.55 3.35 14.03
C CYS A 33 8.17 3.69 12.67
N VAL A 34 9.49 3.97 12.60
CA VAL A 34 10.19 4.31 11.35
C VAL A 34 9.90 3.26 10.27
N GLY A 35 9.52 3.72 9.07
CA GLY A 35 9.15 2.88 7.94
C GLY A 35 7.68 2.47 7.90
N HIS A 36 6.88 2.83 8.92
CA HIS A 36 5.44 2.55 8.91
C HIS A 36 4.72 3.42 7.87
N THR A 37 3.97 2.78 6.96
CA THR A 37 3.16 3.42 5.93
C THR A 37 1.72 3.61 6.41
N LEU A 38 1.29 4.85 6.58
CA LEU A 38 -0.05 5.22 7.03
C LEU A 38 -0.86 5.79 5.86
N MET A 39 -2.09 5.32 5.69
CA MET A 39 -3.03 5.86 4.71
C MET A 39 -4.17 6.59 5.41
N ASP A 40 -4.42 7.84 5.02
CA ASP A 40 -5.60 8.59 5.44
C ASP A 40 -6.88 7.92 4.90
N GLN A 41 -7.78 7.55 5.80
CA GLN A 41 -9.04 6.89 5.47
C GLN A 41 -10.19 7.87 5.23
N GLY A 42 -10.01 9.17 5.48
CA GLY A 42 -11.07 10.17 5.37
C GLY A 42 -12.19 10.02 6.40
N LEU A 43 -11.96 9.24 7.46
CA LEU A 43 -12.87 9.11 8.60
C LEU A 43 -12.70 10.37 9.45
N LYS A 44 -13.76 11.17 9.50
CA LYS A 44 -13.86 12.39 10.28
C LYS A 44 -14.34 12.10 11.69
#